data_AF-A0A0C9TL70-F1
#
_entry.id   AF-A0A0C9TL70-F1
#
_cell.length_a   1.000
_cell.length_b   1.000
_cell.length_c   1.000
_cell.angle_alpha   90.00
_cell.angle_beta   90.00
_cell.angle_gamma   90.00
#
_symmetry.space_group_name_H-M   'P 1'
#
loop_
_entity.id
_entity.type
_entity.pdbx_description
1 polymer ?
#
loop_
_entity_poly.entity_id
_entity_poly.type
_entity_poly.pdbx_seq_one_letter_code
_entity_poly.pdbx_strand_id
1 'polypeptide(L)'
;YTELVGTKAKLHKKNEVLDIPGYVALRCESSAIQTCFDLIEYCLDLALPDYVHKDPIFVSGYNTALDLVFWANDLFSYNMEQVKGHATANVVTVIMKSKKMDLQLTVGFIAGFCEALTFQLLNAKRALSLHKDPAFSWDAVRCLEAFGDWVRGNDT
;
A
#
# COMPACT_ATOMS: atom_id res chain seq x y z
N TYR A 1 11.95 8.72 7.66
CA TYR A 1 10.67 9.34 8.08
C TYR A 1 10.69 10.87 8.09
N THR A 2 11.52 11.55 8.91
CA THR A 2 11.48 13.03 9.08
C THR A 2 11.84 13.83 7.81
N GLU A 3 12.76 13.34 6.99
CA GLU A 3 13.12 14.01 5.72
C GLU A 3 12.00 13.97 4.67
N LEU A 4 11.20 12.90 4.65
CA LEU A 4 10.11 12.70 3.68
C LEU A 4 8.91 13.59 3.95
N VAL A 5 8.59 13.84 5.23
CA VAL A 5 7.62 14.88 5.60
C VAL A 5 8.09 16.24 5.07
N GLY A 6 9.41 16.51 5.12
CA GLY A 6 10.03 17.68 4.51
C GLY A 6 9.91 17.72 2.98
N THR A 7 10.07 16.60 2.29
CA THR A 7 9.91 16.51 0.82
C THR A 7 8.45 16.67 0.40
N LYS A 8 7.50 16.05 1.11
CA LYS A 8 6.06 16.22 0.88
C LYS A 8 5.64 17.68 1.09
N ALA A 9 6.16 18.34 2.13
CA ALA A 9 5.95 19.77 2.37
C ALA A 9 6.61 20.68 1.31
N LYS A 10 7.75 20.28 0.72
CA LYS A 10 8.39 21.01 -0.38
C LYS A 10 7.63 20.90 -1.70
N LEU A 11 7.11 19.72 -2.05
CA LEU A 11 6.24 19.52 -3.22
C LEU A 11 4.94 20.32 -3.08
N HIS A 12 4.37 20.36 -1.86
CA HIS A 12 3.21 21.18 -1.53
C HIS A 12 3.47 22.68 -1.76
N LYS A 13 4.62 23.20 -1.33
CA LYS A 13 5.03 24.60 -1.59
C LYS A 13 5.24 24.93 -3.07
N LYS A 14 5.51 23.95 -3.93
CA LYS A 14 5.77 24.15 -5.36
C LYS A 14 4.56 23.92 -6.27
N ASN A 15 3.44 23.42 -5.74
CA ASN A 15 2.24 23.05 -6.52
C ASN A 15 2.49 22.03 -7.65
N GLU A 16 3.63 21.33 -7.61
CA GLU A 16 3.97 20.29 -8.57
C GLU A 16 3.23 19.00 -8.19
N VAL A 17 2.46 18.46 -9.13
CA VAL A 17 1.81 17.16 -8.99
C VAL A 17 2.72 16.11 -9.58
N LEU A 18 2.98 15.06 -8.82
CA LEU A 18 3.78 13.93 -9.25
C LEU A 18 3.07 13.18 -10.40
N ASP A 19 3.85 12.56 -11.27
CA ASP A 19 3.34 11.52 -12.15
C ASP A 19 3.13 10.21 -11.37
N ILE A 20 2.49 9.22 -12.00
CA ILE A 20 2.19 7.94 -11.34
C ILE A 20 3.49 7.25 -10.84
N PRO A 21 4.59 7.16 -11.63
CA PRO A 21 5.85 6.60 -11.15
C PRO A 21 6.45 7.37 -9.97
N GLY A 22 6.45 8.71 -10.00
CA GLY A 22 6.95 9.55 -8.91
C GLY A 22 6.12 9.42 -7.64
N TYR A 23 4.79 9.25 -7.78
CA TYR A 23 3.91 8.96 -6.65
C TYR A 23 4.23 7.61 -6.00
N VAL A 24 4.40 6.55 -6.81
CA VAL A 24 4.77 5.21 -6.32
C VAL A 24 6.12 5.23 -5.61
N ALA A 25 7.12 5.91 -6.18
CA ALA A 25 8.44 6.06 -5.56
C ALA A 25 8.36 6.80 -4.21
N LEU A 26 7.64 7.93 -4.15
CA LEU A 26 7.45 8.69 -2.91
C LEU A 26 6.77 7.85 -1.81
N ARG A 27 5.81 7.00 -2.18
CA ARG A 27 5.10 6.14 -1.23
C ARG A 27 5.93 4.95 -0.77
N CYS A 28 6.69 4.33 -1.67
CA CYS A 28 7.65 3.29 -1.32
C CYS A 28 8.68 3.80 -0.30
N GLU A 29 9.10 5.06 -0.41
CA GLU A 29 10.01 5.68 0.55
C GLU A 29 9.32 6.15 1.84
N SER A 30 7.98 6.29 1.87
CA SER A 30 7.22 6.76 3.05
C SER A 30 7.16 5.67 4.15
N SER A 31 8.27 5.59 4.88
CA SER A 31 8.72 4.49 5.75
C SER A 31 7.82 4.05 6.91
N ALA A 32 6.72 4.73 7.22
CA ALA A 32 5.96 4.42 8.45
C ALA A 32 5.21 3.10 8.38
N ILE A 33 4.60 2.78 7.23
CA ILE A 33 3.80 1.56 7.08
C ILE A 33 4.72 0.33 6.95
N GLN A 34 5.87 0.45 6.27
CA GLN A 34 6.88 -0.60 6.27
C GLN A 34 7.33 -0.95 7.69
N THR A 35 7.60 0.06 8.53
CA THR A 35 7.92 -0.19 9.95
C THR A 35 6.76 -0.85 10.70
N CYS A 36 5.50 -0.49 10.43
CA CYS A 36 4.34 -1.19 11.01
C CYS A 36 4.24 -2.66 10.55
N PHE A 37 4.63 -2.95 9.31
CA PHE A 37 4.65 -4.31 8.78
C PHE A 37 5.77 -5.14 9.41
N ASP A 38 6.94 -4.55 9.69
CA ASP A 38 8.01 -5.22 10.43
C ASP A 38 7.57 -5.62 11.85
N LEU A 39 6.65 -4.86 12.46
CA LEU A 39 6.10 -5.17 13.79
C LEU A 39 5.06 -6.30 13.77
N ILE A 40 4.53 -6.69 12.61
CA ILE A 40 3.47 -7.71 12.54
C ILE A 40 3.98 -9.08 12.98
N GLU A 41 5.20 -9.46 12.59
CA GLU A 41 5.80 -10.71 13.04
C GLU A 41 5.93 -10.75 14.56
N TYR A 42 6.40 -9.64 15.16
CA TYR A 42 6.46 -9.51 16.62
C TYR A 42 5.07 -9.62 17.27
N CYS A 43 4.05 -8.96 16.72
CA CYS A 43 2.67 -9.03 17.24
C CYS A 43 2.05 -10.43 17.11
N LEU A 44 2.50 -11.23 16.14
CA LEU A 44 2.02 -12.59 15.91
C LEU A 44 2.85 -13.65 16.65
N ASP A 45 3.89 -13.24 17.39
CA ASP A 45 4.89 -14.14 18.00
C ASP A 45 5.56 -15.05 16.95
N LEU A 46 5.86 -14.47 15.78
CA LEU A 46 6.50 -15.11 14.64
C LEU A 46 7.90 -14.53 14.39
N ALA A 47 8.75 -15.33 13.78
CA ALA A 47 10.03 -14.91 13.23
C ALA A 47 10.22 -15.61 11.89
N LEU A 48 9.87 -14.94 10.80
CA LEU A 48 9.96 -15.54 9.48
C LEU A 48 11.43 -15.75 9.10
N PRO A 49 11.78 -16.93 8.56
CA PRO A 49 13.12 -17.15 8.05
C PRO A 49 13.43 -16.24 6.86
N ASP A 50 14.71 -15.86 6.74
CA ASP A 50 15.24 -15.06 5.63
C ASP A 50 14.85 -15.54 4.23
N TYR A 51 14.72 -16.87 4.05
CA TYR A 51 14.35 -17.44 2.76
C TYR A 51 12.86 -17.23 2.42
N VAL A 52 12.00 -17.09 3.43
CA VAL A 52 10.59 -16.72 3.24
C VAL A 52 10.49 -15.25 2.88
N HIS A 53 11.23 -14.38 3.56
CA HIS A 53 11.29 -12.95 3.23
C HIS A 53 11.76 -12.66 1.80
N LYS A 54 12.62 -13.53 1.25
CA LYS A 54 13.16 -13.41 -0.10
C LYS A 54 12.33 -14.16 -1.14
N ASP A 55 11.31 -14.90 -0.72
CA ASP A 55 10.46 -15.65 -1.65
C ASP A 55 9.62 -14.69 -2.51
N PRO A 56 9.61 -14.87 -3.84
CA PRO A 56 8.93 -13.95 -4.75
C PRO A 56 7.41 -13.89 -4.53
N ILE A 57 6.78 -14.97 -4.06
CA ILE A 57 5.33 -14.98 -3.79
C ILE A 57 5.05 -14.20 -2.52
N PHE A 58 5.84 -14.39 -1.47
CA PHE A 58 5.71 -13.61 -0.24
C PHE A 58 5.97 -12.12 -0.48
N VAL A 59 7.06 -11.76 -1.17
CA VAL A 59 7.38 -10.36 -1.53
C VAL A 59 6.26 -9.73 -2.36
N SER A 60 5.69 -10.47 -3.32
CA SER A 60 4.55 -10.00 -4.11
C SER A 60 3.33 -9.73 -3.24
N GLY A 61 2.98 -10.64 -2.33
CA GLY A 61 1.89 -10.46 -1.37
C GLY A 61 2.10 -9.27 -0.44
N TYR A 62 3.31 -9.12 0.11
CA TYR A 62 3.71 -8.01 0.97
C TYR A 62 3.54 -6.66 0.27
N ASN A 63 4.11 -6.51 -0.92
CA ASN A 63 4.01 -5.27 -1.71
C ASN A 63 2.56 -4.96 -2.10
N THR A 64 1.79 -5.99 -2.46
CA THR A 64 0.37 -5.85 -2.79
C THR A 64 -0.44 -5.33 -1.60
N ALA A 65 -0.16 -5.81 -0.38
CA ALA A 65 -0.83 -5.34 0.81
C ALA A 65 -0.44 -3.90 1.16
N LEU A 66 0.83 -3.52 0.99
CA LEU A 66 1.27 -2.12 1.12
C LEU A 66 0.52 -1.19 0.15
N ASP A 67 0.44 -1.59 -1.12
CA ASP A 67 -0.27 -0.81 -2.14
C ASP A 67 -1.75 -0.67 -1.78
N LEU A 68 -2.42 -1.74 -1.32
CA LEU A 68 -3.81 -1.64 -0.86
C LEU A 68 -3.97 -0.59 0.25
N VAL A 69 -3.13 -0.60 1.27
CA VAL A 69 -3.18 0.38 2.37
C VAL A 69 -2.98 1.80 1.85
N PHE A 70 -1.97 2.02 1.00
CA PHE A 70 -1.68 3.36 0.49
C PHE A 70 -2.81 3.91 -0.38
N TRP A 71 -3.34 3.10 -1.30
CA TRP A 71 -4.35 3.54 -2.24
C TRP A 71 -5.71 3.74 -1.57
N ALA A 72 -6.08 2.87 -0.62
CA ALA A 72 -7.26 3.06 0.20
C ALA A 72 -7.15 4.32 1.06
N ASN A 73 -6.02 4.52 1.74
CA ASN A 73 -5.79 5.70 2.57
C ASN A 73 -5.89 7.02 1.77
N ASP A 74 -5.31 7.07 0.57
CA ASP A 74 -5.38 8.25 -0.28
C ASP A 74 -6.79 8.51 -0.80
N LEU A 75 -7.53 7.45 -1.13
CA LEU A 75 -8.93 7.59 -1.53
C LEU A 75 -9.80 8.15 -0.40
N PHE A 76 -9.67 7.63 0.82
CA PHE A 76 -10.45 8.10 1.97
C PHE A 76 -10.05 9.49 2.44
N SER A 77 -8.75 9.82 2.39
CA SER A 77 -8.24 11.12 2.81
C SER A 77 -8.43 12.23 1.77
N TYR A 78 -8.72 11.89 0.52
CA TYR A 78 -8.76 12.84 -0.61
C TYR A 78 -9.63 14.07 -0.33
N ASN A 79 -10.84 13.88 0.20
CA ASN A 79 -11.76 14.99 0.43
C ASN A 79 -11.20 16.00 1.44
N MET A 80 -10.51 15.51 2.48
CA MET A 80 -9.90 16.34 3.50
C MET A 80 -8.64 17.03 2.96
N GLU A 81 -7.83 16.34 2.15
CA GLU A 81 -6.61 16.88 1.56
C GLU A 81 -6.88 17.94 0.49
N GLN A 82 -7.93 17.78 -0.33
CA GLN A 82 -8.29 18.80 -1.33
C GLN A 82 -8.72 20.12 -0.67
N VAL A 83 -9.51 20.06 0.40
CA VAL A 83 -10.01 21.25 1.12
C VAL A 83 -8.87 22.00 1.79
N LYS A 84 -7.85 21.29 2.28
CA LYS A 84 -6.65 21.88 2.88
C LYS A 84 -5.61 22.31 1.84
N GLY A 85 -5.86 22.09 0.55
CA GLY A 85 -4.92 22.37 -0.53
C GLY A 85 -3.70 21.45 -0.55
N HIS A 86 -3.74 20.30 0.13
CA HIS A 86 -2.64 19.34 0.27
C HIS A 86 -2.75 18.14 -0.71
N ALA A 87 -3.72 18.15 -1.62
CA ALA A 87 -4.00 17.02 -2.50
C ALA A 87 -2.93 16.73 -3.58
N THR A 88 -1.89 17.55 -3.71
CA THR A 88 -0.86 17.40 -4.77
C THR A 88 -0.06 16.10 -4.66
N ALA A 89 0.00 15.50 -3.47
CA ALA A 89 0.66 14.22 -3.19
C ALA A 89 -0.34 13.09 -2.89
N ASN A 90 -1.54 13.18 -3.45
CA ASN A 90 -2.61 12.18 -3.34
C ASN A 90 -2.81 11.46 -4.67
N VAL A 91 -2.96 10.12 -4.64
CA VAL A 91 -3.12 9.30 -5.85
C VAL A 91 -4.29 9.75 -6.73
N VAL A 92 -5.40 10.21 -6.14
CA VAL A 92 -6.57 10.70 -6.86
C VAL A 92 -6.20 11.91 -7.72
N THR A 93 -5.49 12.88 -7.16
CA THR A 93 -5.05 14.08 -7.91
C THR A 93 -4.05 13.72 -9.00
N VAL A 94 -3.12 12.81 -8.69
CA VAL A 94 -2.11 12.32 -9.64
C VAL A 94 -2.78 11.66 -10.85
N ILE A 95 -3.78 10.80 -10.63
CA ILE A 95 -4.50 10.11 -11.70
C ILE A 95 -5.37 11.08 -12.50
N MET A 96 -6.14 11.96 -11.83
CA MET A 96 -6.96 12.96 -12.50
C MET A 96 -6.13 13.83 -13.45
N LYS A 97 -4.94 14.29 -13.02
CA LYS A 97 -4.05 15.11 -13.86
C LYS A 97 -3.36 14.28 -14.96
N SER A 98 -2.83 13.12 -14.61
CA SER A 98 -2.04 12.31 -15.56
C SER A 98 -2.89 11.68 -16.66
N LYS A 99 -4.09 11.20 -16.32
CA LYS A 99 -5.02 10.55 -17.25
C LYS A 99 -6.12 11.47 -17.77
N LYS A 100 -6.15 12.74 -17.35
CA LYS A 100 -7.21 13.72 -17.68
C LYS A 100 -8.61 13.18 -17.38
N MET A 101 -8.74 12.50 -16.24
CA MET A 101 -9.99 11.90 -15.77
C MET A 101 -10.69 12.84 -14.79
N ASP A 102 -12.03 12.79 -14.78
CA ASP A 102 -12.80 13.41 -13.71
C ASP A 102 -12.71 12.59 -12.41
N LEU A 103 -13.28 13.14 -11.33
CA LEU A 103 -13.23 12.50 -10.01
C LEU A 103 -13.93 11.14 -10.00
N GLN A 104 -15.10 11.02 -10.63
CA GLN A 104 -15.90 9.80 -10.60
C GLN A 104 -15.19 8.66 -11.34
N LEU A 105 -14.65 8.95 -12.52
CA LEU A 105 -13.86 8.01 -13.31
C LEU A 105 -12.58 7.61 -12.57
N THR A 106 -11.95 8.56 -11.87
CA THR A 106 -10.73 8.29 -11.09
C THR A 106 -11.02 7.39 -9.89
N VAL A 107 -12.11 7.65 -9.15
CA VAL A 107 -12.55 6.80 -8.04
C VAL A 107 -12.86 5.40 -8.54
N GLY A 108 -13.58 5.27 -9.68
CA GLY A 108 -13.85 3.97 -10.30
C GLY A 108 -12.58 3.22 -10.72
N PHE A 109 -11.60 3.94 -11.28
CA PHE A 109 -10.29 3.37 -11.63
C PHE A 109 -9.54 2.85 -10.39
N ILE A 110 -9.50 3.64 -9.32
CA ILE A 110 -8.84 3.24 -8.06
C ILE A 110 -9.55 2.04 -7.45
N ALA A 111 -10.87 2.04 -7.41
CA ALA A 111 -11.65 0.92 -6.89
C ALA A 111 -11.35 -0.39 -7.64
N GLY A 112 -11.34 -0.36 -8.98
CA GLY A 112 -10.97 -1.52 -9.79
C GLY A 112 -9.51 -1.97 -9.60
N PHE A 113 -8.60 -1.03 -9.36
CA PHE A 113 -7.21 -1.34 -9.04
C PHE A 113 -7.08 -2.01 -7.67
N CYS A 114 -7.76 -1.50 -6.64
CA CYS A 114 -7.81 -2.12 -5.31
C CYS A 114 -8.45 -3.53 -5.35
N GLU A 115 -9.46 -3.74 -6.20
CA GLU A 115 -10.04 -5.08 -6.42
C GLU A 115 -9.00 -6.04 -7.02
N ALA A 116 -8.24 -5.59 -8.03
CA ALA A 116 -7.18 -6.39 -8.62
C ALA A 116 -6.07 -6.73 -7.62
N LEU A 117 -5.64 -5.76 -6.79
CA LEU A 117 -4.67 -6.01 -5.73
C LEU A 117 -5.21 -6.99 -4.68
N THR A 118 -6.48 -6.87 -4.30
CA THR A 118 -7.12 -7.83 -3.38
C THR A 118 -7.05 -9.25 -3.92
N PHE A 119 -7.35 -9.42 -5.21
CA PHE A 119 -7.23 -10.73 -5.87
C PHE A 119 -5.79 -11.25 -5.89
N GLN A 120 -4.80 -10.38 -6.16
CA GLN A 120 -3.39 -10.73 -6.14
C GLN A 120 -2.92 -11.18 -4.74
N LEU A 121 -3.34 -10.48 -3.68
CA LEU A 121 -3.02 -10.85 -2.30
C LEU A 121 -3.62 -12.21 -1.93
N LEU A 122 -4.89 -12.45 -2.29
CA LEU A 122 -5.55 -13.75 -2.06
C LEU A 122 -4.85 -14.89 -2.82
N ASN A 123 -4.39 -14.64 -4.04
CA ASN A 123 -3.63 -15.63 -4.80
C ASN A 123 -2.26 -15.92 -4.19
N ALA A 124 -1.55 -14.90 -3.71
CA ALA A 124 -0.28 -15.08 -3.01
C ALA A 124 -0.46 -15.95 -1.76
N LYS A 125 -1.46 -15.64 -0.93
CA LYS A 125 -1.81 -16.47 0.24
C LYS A 125 -2.13 -17.91 -0.13
N ARG A 126 -2.92 -18.12 -1.19
CA ARG A 126 -3.29 -19.46 -1.66
C ARG A 126 -2.08 -20.23 -2.19
N ALA A 127 -1.17 -19.56 -2.89
CA ALA A 127 0.03 -20.22 -3.40
C ALA A 127 0.96 -20.64 -2.25
N LEU A 128 1.15 -19.77 -1.25
CA LEU A 128 1.93 -20.07 -0.06
C LEU A 128 1.30 -21.18 0.79
N SER A 129 -0.03 -21.22 0.94
CA SER A 129 -0.71 -22.25 1.74
C SER A 129 -0.56 -23.68 1.19
N LEU A 130 -0.18 -23.82 -0.08
CA LEU A 130 0.08 -25.13 -0.71
C LEU A 130 1.52 -25.63 -0.50
N HIS A 131 2.40 -24.83 0.10
CA HIS A 131 3.76 -25.27 0.43
C HIS A 131 3.75 -26.38 1.50
N LYS A 132 4.78 -27.23 1.48
CA LYS A 132 4.96 -28.29 2.49
C LYS A 132 5.63 -27.78 3.77
N ASP A 133 6.38 -26.69 3.66
CA ASP A 133 7.10 -26.07 4.76
C ASP A 133 6.14 -25.16 5.56
N PRO A 134 5.93 -25.40 6.87
CA PRO A 134 5.07 -24.59 7.73
C PRO A 134 5.41 -23.10 7.75
N ALA A 135 6.69 -22.73 7.57
CA ALA A 135 7.10 -21.33 7.51
C ALA A 135 6.41 -20.59 6.35
N PHE A 136 6.14 -21.29 5.25
CA PHE A 136 5.37 -20.77 4.12
C PHE A 136 3.87 -21.00 4.29
N SER A 137 3.46 -22.23 4.58
CA SER A 137 2.04 -22.60 4.53
C SER A 137 1.21 -22.07 5.68
N TRP A 138 1.87 -21.63 6.76
CA TRP A 138 1.23 -21.13 7.96
C TRP A 138 1.74 -19.75 8.36
N ASP A 139 3.02 -19.61 8.69
CA ASP A 139 3.54 -18.34 9.24
C ASP A 139 3.44 -17.20 8.22
N ALA A 140 3.93 -17.42 6.99
CA ALA A 140 3.86 -16.41 5.93
C ALA A 140 2.42 -16.04 5.58
N VAL A 141 1.50 -17.01 5.56
CA VAL A 141 0.08 -16.77 5.30
C VAL A 141 -0.54 -15.91 6.40
N ARG A 142 -0.21 -16.15 7.67
CA ARG A 142 -0.69 -15.34 8.81
C ARG A 142 -0.14 -13.91 8.77
N CYS A 143 1.12 -13.72 8.36
CA CYS A 143 1.66 -12.38 8.13
C CYS A 143 0.90 -11.65 7.02
N LEU A 144 0.66 -12.29 5.86
CA LEU A 144 -0.12 -11.70 4.78
C LEU A 144 -1.58 -11.41 5.18
N GLU A 145 -2.17 -12.21 6.07
CA GLU A 145 -3.48 -11.93 6.67
C GLU A 145 -3.49 -10.67 7.51
N ALA A 146 -2.53 -10.55 8.42
CA ALA A 146 -2.40 -9.36 9.27
C ALA A 146 -2.17 -8.08 8.45
N PHE A 147 -1.41 -8.16 7.35
CA PHE A 147 -1.27 -7.04 6.42
C PHE A 147 -2.60 -6.66 5.76
N GLY A 148 -3.42 -7.65 5.38
CA GLY A 148 -4.74 -7.44 4.81
C GLY A 148 -5.75 -6.85 5.81
N ASP A 149 -5.69 -7.23 7.08
CA ASP A 149 -6.56 -6.68 8.13
C ASP A 149 -6.28 -5.21 8.41
N TRP A 150 -5.04 -4.75 8.22
CA TRP A 150 -4.69 -3.32 8.24
C TRP A 150 -5.43 -2.50 7.17
N VAL A 151 -5.76 -3.10 6.03
CA VAL A 151 -6.56 -2.45 4.98
C VAL A 151 -7.98 -2.24 5.51
N ARG A 152 -8.60 -3.28 6.09
CA ARG A 152 -9.97 -3.22 6.65
C ARG A 152 -10.08 -2.28 7.84
N GLY A 153 -9.05 -2.18 8.68
CA GLY A 153 -9.02 -1.26 9.82
C GLY A 153 -9.03 0.22 9.42
N ASN A 154 -8.70 0.55 8.16
CA ASN A 154 -8.83 1.91 7.61
C ASN A 154 -10.22 2.17 6.99
N ASP A 155 -11.08 1.16 6.85
CA ASP A 155 -12.42 1.28 6.27
C ASP A 155 -13.51 1.66 7.31
N THR A 156 -13.15 1.72 8.61
CA THR A 156 -14.05 2.07 9.73
C THR A 156 -13.91 3.50 10.19
#